data_AF-D3BLQ1-F1
#
_entry.id   AF-D3BLQ1-F1
#
_cell.length_a   1.000
_cell.length_b   1.000
_cell.length_c   1.000
_cell.angle_alpha   90.00
_cell.angle_beta   90.00
_cell.angle_gamma   90.00
#
_symmetry.space_group_name_H-M   'P 1'
#
loop_
_entity.id
_entity.type
_entity.pdbx_description
1 polymer ?
#
loop_
_entity_poly.entity_id
_entity_poly.type
_entity_poly.pdbx_seq_one_letter_code
_entity_poly.pdbx_strand_id
1 'polypeptide(L)'
;MNNDFKCQEHQRLFENICFQCNHLLCSRCLTAHNKDKNHYKYCEHIDDIKLTLENHMLSECFKLQTTTITNPFKRQKLDHKSDNNDNHSDLDTPEQDNDNDIDKDSNIDKDRINNDNESLDPNSKSFISERIADIWKTIKSSSEQYKKLTITQSDISKHFNEYHRFLIDEEKALTREIVNDKELIVNQIEHSINELKYYTNIFYLNNQLINLHNDNINNNNNNENHIYSTETTLDTADSYSTKALIESINTNESLISFIQSNNDTVFNQQNISYINIKDVFKQYSDVDSMILDSIYKLNSQLILTTPKSMNIN
;
A
#
# COMPACT_ATOMS: atom_id res chain seq x y z
N MET A 1 36.28 55.36 -11.46
CA MET A 1 36.53 53.90 -11.30
C MET A 1 37.44 53.75 -10.10
N ASN A 2 36.95 53.13 -9.02
CA ASN A 2 37.60 53.14 -7.70
C ASN A 2 39.02 52.60 -7.74
N ASN A 3 39.96 53.38 -7.21
CA ASN A 3 41.38 53.07 -7.07
C ASN A 3 41.66 52.17 -5.84
N ASP A 4 40.65 51.46 -5.32
CA ASP A 4 40.67 50.91 -3.95
C ASP A 4 41.28 49.51 -3.82
N PHE A 5 41.77 48.89 -4.90
CA PHE A 5 42.39 47.56 -4.83
C PHE A 5 43.93 47.60 -4.84
N LYS A 6 44.49 48.49 -4.00
CA LYS A 6 45.94 48.66 -3.84
C LYS A 6 46.31 48.74 -2.37
N CYS A 7 47.47 48.21 -2.03
CA CYS A 7 48.11 48.38 -0.74
C CYS A 7 48.35 49.87 -0.47
N GLN A 8 47.78 50.39 0.62
CA GLN A 8 47.89 51.83 0.95
C GLN A 8 49.32 52.24 1.29
N GLU A 9 50.09 51.35 1.94
CA GLU A 9 51.48 51.64 2.33
C GLU A 9 52.45 51.65 1.15
N HIS A 10 52.24 50.73 0.20
CA HIS A 10 53.19 50.49 -0.89
C HIS A 10 52.69 50.97 -2.26
N GLN A 11 51.42 51.39 -2.36
CA GLN A 11 50.75 51.81 -3.59
C GLN A 11 50.82 50.77 -4.72
N ARG A 12 50.88 49.47 -4.36
CA ARG A 12 50.95 48.31 -5.27
C ARG A 12 49.63 47.54 -5.26
N LEU A 13 49.34 46.81 -6.34
CA LEU A 13 48.19 45.92 -6.38
C LEU A 13 48.35 44.78 -5.37
N PHE A 14 47.20 44.30 -4.87
CA PHE A 14 47.17 43.06 -4.12
C PHE A 14 47.23 41.88 -5.09
N GLU A 15 48.20 41.02 -4.86
CA GLU A 15 48.52 39.89 -5.73
C GLU A 15 48.49 38.57 -4.96
N ASN A 16 48.45 38.62 -3.63
CA ASN A 16 48.55 37.45 -2.77
C ASN A 16 47.46 37.50 -1.68
N ILE A 17 47.05 36.33 -1.20
CA ILE A 17 46.17 36.19 -0.03
C ILE A 17 46.80 35.23 0.97
N CYS A 18 46.77 35.56 2.26
CA CYS A 18 47.07 34.63 3.33
C CYS A 18 45.77 34.00 3.86
N PHE A 19 45.54 32.72 3.61
CA PHE A 19 44.32 32.03 4.03
C PHE A 19 44.17 31.87 5.54
N GLN A 20 45.28 31.85 6.28
CA GLN A 20 45.23 31.77 7.75
C GLN A 20 44.86 33.10 8.42
N CYS A 21 45.21 34.24 7.80
CA CYS A 21 44.86 35.57 8.31
C CYS A 21 43.68 36.21 7.58
N ASN A 22 43.25 35.63 6.46
CA ASN A 22 42.29 36.21 5.54
C ASN A 22 42.66 37.65 5.12
N HIS A 23 43.95 37.88 4.79
CA HIS A 23 44.48 39.19 4.42
C HIS A 23 45.01 39.21 2.99
N LEU A 24 44.71 40.28 2.26
CA LEU A 24 45.27 40.57 0.94
C LEU A 24 46.63 41.27 1.09
N LEU A 25 47.62 40.84 0.31
CA LEU A 25 49.02 41.25 0.43
C LEU A 25 49.58 41.64 -0.95
N CYS A 26 50.24 42.79 -1.03
CA CYS A 26 51.14 43.06 -2.16
C CYS A 26 52.47 42.33 -1.93
N SER A 27 53.30 42.20 -2.97
CA SER A 27 54.61 41.51 -2.88
C SER A 27 55.50 41.96 -1.70
N ARG A 28 55.49 43.26 -1.34
CA ARG A 28 56.23 43.77 -0.17
C ARG A 28 55.60 43.35 1.17
N CYS A 29 54.29 43.51 1.30
CA CYS A 29 53.56 43.10 2.50
C CYS A 29 53.65 41.59 2.71
N LEU A 30 53.66 40.78 1.65
CA LEU A 30 53.85 39.33 1.74
C LEU A 30 55.17 38.96 2.42
N THR A 31 56.26 39.60 2.00
CA THR A 31 57.59 39.31 2.55
C THR A 31 57.68 39.69 4.03
N ALA A 32 57.12 40.85 4.42
CA ALA A 32 57.05 41.26 5.82
C ALA A 32 56.17 40.31 6.64
N HIS A 33 54.97 40.02 6.15
CA HIS A 33 54.01 39.12 6.79
C HIS A 33 54.58 37.71 7.01
N ASN A 34 55.29 37.16 6.03
CA ASN A 34 55.91 35.84 6.16
C ASN A 34 57.09 35.85 7.14
N LYS A 35 57.84 36.95 7.26
CA LYS A 35 58.89 37.08 8.28
C LYS A 35 58.30 37.15 9.69
N ASP A 36 57.18 37.84 9.86
CA ASP A 36 56.58 38.07 11.17
C ASP A 36 55.76 36.86 11.66
N LYS A 37 55.01 36.21 10.76
CA LYS A 37 54.04 35.16 11.12
C LYS A 37 54.41 33.75 10.65
N ASN A 38 55.40 33.61 9.77
CA ASN A 38 55.79 32.33 9.18
C ASN A 38 54.64 31.62 8.43
N HIS A 39 53.72 32.38 7.81
CA HIS A 39 52.55 31.85 7.09
C HIS A 39 52.81 31.51 5.62
N TYR A 40 54.06 31.29 5.22
CA TYR A 40 54.43 31.14 3.81
C TYR A 40 53.67 30.01 3.07
N LYS A 41 53.28 28.94 3.78
CA LYS A 41 52.49 27.82 3.24
C LYS A 41 51.00 28.11 3.04
N TYR A 42 50.50 29.19 3.61
CA TYR A 42 49.09 29.59 3.53
C TYR A 42 48.91 30.84 2.68
N CYS A 43 49.97 31.29 2.03
CA CYS A 43 49.96 32.44 1.14
C CYS A 43 49.99 31.96 -0.30
N GLU A 44 49.03 32.39 -1.11
CA GLU A 44 49.00 32.07 -2.54
C GLU A 44 48.91 33.33 -3.37
N HIS A 45 49.57 33.28 -4.54
CA HIS A 45 49.43 34.29 -5.56
C HIS A 45 48.11 34.11 -6.30
N ILE A 46 47.54 35.22 -6.76
CA ILE A 46 46.26 35.25 -7.47
C ILE A 46 46.30 34.43 -8.76
N ASP A 47 47.44 34.40 -9.46
CA ASP A 47 47.57 33.63 -10.69
C ASP A 47 47.63 32.12 -10.43
N ASP A 48 48.23 31.68 -9.31
CA ASP A 48 48.20 30.27 -8.89
C ASP A 48 46.77 29.84 -8.50
N ILE A 49 46.03 30.72 -7.83
CA ILE A 49 44.62 30.50 -7.49
C ILE A 49 43.80 30.37 -8.78
N LYS A 50 43.95 31.31 -9.73
CA LYS A 50 43.24 31.26 -11.03
C LYS A 50 43.56 29.95 -11.77
N LEU A 51 44.83 29.61 -11.90
CA LEU A 51 45.28 28.39 -12.57
C LEU A 51 44.70 27.14 -11.89
N THR A 52 44.71 27.10 -10.55
CA THR A 52 44.14 25.99 -9.78
C THR A 52 42.63 25.86 -10.01
N LEU A 53 41.90 26.97 -10.00
CA LEU A 53 40.46 26.99 -10.25
C LEU A 53 40.13 26.57 -11.69
N GLU A 54 40.86 27.08 -12.68
CA GLU A 54 40.71 26.69 -14.08
C GLU A 54 40.97 25.19 -14.26
N ASN A 55 42.06 24.66 -13.68
CA ASN A 55 42.39 23.24 -13.78
C ASN A 55 41.37 22.34 -13.08
N HIS A 56 40.85 22.70 -11.90
CA HIS A 56 39.80 21.93 -11.23
C HIS A 56 38.48 21.94 -12.02
N MET A 57 38.09 23.09 -12.58
CA MET A 57 36.86 23.20 -13.37
C MET A 57 36.97 22.49 -14.73
N LEU A 58 38.13 22.56 -15.39
CA LEU A 58 38.36 21.94 -16.70
C LEU A 58 38.65 20.43 -16.61
N SER A 59 39.38 19.97 -15.59
CA SER A 59 39.71 18.54 -15.44
C SER A 59 38.52 17.66 -15.03
N GLU A 60 37.50 18.23 -14.39
CA GLU A 60 36.23 17.54 -14.10
C GLU A 60 35.29 17.53 -15.33
N CYS A 61 35.24 18.62 -16.11
CA CYS A 61 34.40 18.71 -17.32
C CYS A 61 34.89 17.84 -18.49
N PHE A 62 36.21 17.71 -18.71
CA PHE A 62 36.75 16.93 -19.84
C PHE A 62 36.68 15.40 -19.63
N LYS A 63 36.69 14.91 -18.39
CA LYS A 63 36.53 13.47 -18.10
C LYS A 63 35.14 12.94 -18.47
N LEU A 64 34.12 13.79 -18.44
CA LEU A 64 32.75 13.43 -18.82
C LEU A 64 32.51 13.37 -20.34
N GLN A 65 33.39 13.98 -21.15
CA GLN A 65 33.26 13.98 -22.62
C GLN A 65 33.96 12.81 -23.30
N THR A 66 34.91 12.15 -22.63
CA THR A 66 35.70 11.04 -23.24
C THR A 66 35.14 9.64 -22.94
N THR A 67 34.31 9.48 -21.91
CA THR A 67 33.70 8.18 -21.56
C THR A 67 32.44 7.81 -22.37
N THR A 68 31.95 8.69 -23.25
CA THR A 68 30.74 8.47 -24.05
C THR A 68 30.99 7.91 -25.46
N ILE A 69 32.23 7.59 -25.83
CA ILE A 69 32.55 6.97 -27.14
C ILE A 69 33.21 5.60 -26.95
N THR A 70 32.51 4.68 -26.30
CA THR A 70 32.63 3.24 -26.63
C THR A 70 31.22 2.65 -26.66
N ASN A 71 30.71 2.51 -27.88
CA ASN A 71 29.46 1.85 -28.27
C ASN A 71 29.18 0.55 -27.47
N PRO A 72 28.04 0.43 -26.78
CA PRO A 72 27.52 -0.85 -26.33
C PRO A 72 26.38 -1.31 -27.26
N PHE A 73 26.61 -1.38 -28.58
CA PHE A 73 25.72 -2.16 -29.45
C PHE A 73 26.20 -3.61 -29.49
N LYS A 74 25.99 -4.34 -28.38
CA LYS A 74 25.89 -5.80 -28.43
C LYS A 74 24.53 -6.13 -29.05
N ARG A 75 24.54 -6.48 -30.34
CA ARG A 75 23.41 -7.17 -30.99
C ARG A 75 23.13 -8.45 -30.21
N GLN A 76 21.92 -8.57 -29.68
CA GLN A 76 21.34 -9.87 -29.31
C GLN A 76 21.26 -10.71 -30.59
N LYS A 77 21.98 -11.83 -30.61
CA LYS A 77 21.72 -12.93 -31.55
C LYS A 77 20.37 -13.54 -31.17
N LEU A 78 19.38 -13.36 -32.03
CA LEU A 78 18.21 -14.21 -32.09
C LEU A 78 18.63 -15.50 -32.81
N ASP A 79 18.56 -16.61 -32.09
CA ASP A 79 18.73 -17.94 -32.65
C ASP A 79 17.51 -18.26 -33.52
N HIS A 80 17.68 -18.17 -34.83
CA HIS A 80 16.83 -18.88 -35.79
C HIS A 80 17.67 -19.99 -36.44
N LYS A 81 17.42 -21.22 -35.95
CA LYS A 81 17.70 -22.45 -36.68
C LYS A 81 16.79 -22.49 -37.90
N SER A 82 17.39 -22.49 -39.08
CA SER A 82 16.82 -23.15 -40.26
C SER A 82 17.98 -23.74 -41.04
N ASP A 83 17.96 -25.06 -41.16
CA ASP A 83 18.84 -25.86 -41.97
C ASP A 83 18.65 -25.53 -43.47
N ASN A 84 19.74 -25.45 -44.22
CA ASN A 84 20.01 -26.25 -45.43
C ASN A 84 21.17 -25.70 -46.27
N ASN A 85 22.29 -26.42 -46.19
CA ASN A 85 23.16 -26.97 -47.23
C ASN A 85 23.35 -26.31 -48.62
N ASP A 86 24.65 -26.33 -48.97
CA ASP A 86 25.26 -26.69 -50.26
C ASP A 86 25.40 -25.64 -51.38
N ASN A 87 26.65 -25.16 -51.57
CA ASN A 87 27.59 -25.65 -52.59
C ASN A 87 28.47 -24.54 -53.21
N HIS A 88 29.78 -24.86 -53.32
CA HIS A 88 30.75 -24.56 -54.40
C HIS A 88 30.89 -23.09 -54.89
N SER A 89 32.04 -22.56 -55.35
CA SER A 89 33.41 -23.02 -55.59
C SER A 89 34.15 -21.86 -56.25
N ASP A 90 35.49 -21.86 -56.16
CA ASP A 90 36.41 -21.34 -57.19
C ASP A 90 36.42 -19.82 -57.46
N LEU A 91 37.50 -19.12 -57.80
CA LEU A 91 38.91 -19.41 -58.09
C LEU A 91 39.61 -18.01 -58.12
N ASP A 92 40.93 -17.96 -57.92
CA ASP A 92 41.95 -17.18 -58.68
C ASP A 92 41.75 -15.68 -58.99
N THR A 93 42.70 -14.75 -58.92
CA THR A 93 44.11 -14.57 -58.48
C THR A 93 44.38 -13.04 -58.59
N PRO A 94 45.54 -12.51 -58.15
CA PRO A 94 45.80 -11.10 -57.87
C PRO A 94 46.47 -10.33 -59.02
N GLU A 95 46.46 -9.00 -58.97
CA GLU A 95 47.41 -8.11 -59.65
C GLU A 95 47.49 -6.78 -58.86
N GLN A 96 48.64 -6.49 -58.25
CA GLN A 96 49.70 -5.57 -58.73
C GLN A 96 49.39 -4.08 -58.49
N ASP A 97 50.09 -3.46 -57.54
CA ASP A 97 51.29 -2.63 -57.74
C ASP A 97 50.93 -1.17 -58.07
N ASN A 98 51.28 -0.23 -57.18
CA ASN A 98 52.38 0.69 -57.44
C ASN A 98 52.49 1.81 -56.39
N ASP A 99 53.73 1.99 -55.98
CA ASP A 99 54.31 3.12 -55.25
C ASP A 99 54.08 4.47 -55.95
N ASN A 100 54.09 5.56 -55.17
CA ASN A 100 55.25 6.45 -55.15
C ASN A 100 55.05 7.68 -54.23
N ASP A 101 56.14 7.93 -53.50
CA ASP A 101 56.54 9.16 -52.82
C ASP A 101 56.30 10.44 -53.63
N ILE A 102 56.26 11.58 -52.91
CA ILE A 102 57.14 12.76 -53.17
C ILE A 102 57.00 13.76 -52.01
N ASP A 103 58.14 14.01 -51.36
CA ASP A 103 58.46 15.14 -50.48
C ASP A 103 58.21 16.50 -51.14
N LYS A 104 57.91 17.53 -50.33
CA LYS A 104 58.63 18.82 -50.45
C LYS A 104 58.43 19.79 -49.28
N ASP A 105 59.59 20.15 -48.73
CA ASP A 105 59.97 21.27 -47.87
C ASP A 105 59.21 22.59 -48.03
N SER A 106 59.03 23.30 -46.91
CA SER A 106 59.51 24.68 -46.81
C SER A 106 59.75 25.13 -45.35
N ASN A 107 61.01 25.51 -45.08
CA ASN A 107 61.50 26.23 -43.91
C ASN A 107 60.94 27.66 -43.85
N ILE A 108 60.45 28.10 -42.68
CA ILE A 108 60.55 29.49 -42.21
C ILE A 108 60.99 29.49 -40.74
N ASP A 109 62.03 30.28 -40.50
CA ASP A 109 62.85 30.37 -39.31
C ASP A 109 62.39 31.54 -38.42
N LYS A 110 62.59 31.39 -37.10
CA LYS A 110 62.64 32.42 -36.02
C LYS A 110 61.34 33.05 -35.50
N ASP A 111 60.93 32.57 -34.33
CA ASP A 111 60.96 33.41 -33.12
C ASP A 111 61.26 32.56 -31.87
N ARG A 112 62.33 32.94 -31.17
CA ARG A 112 62.73 32.36 -29.88
C ARG A 112 61.76 32.83 -28.80
N ILE A 113 60.76 32.01 -28.51
CA ILE A 113 60.02 32.08 -27.25
C ILE A 113 60.81 31.23 -26.24
N ASN A 114 61.59 31.90 -25.38
CA ASN A 114 62.09 31.30 -24.14
C ASN A 114 60.88 30.97 -23.27
N ASN A 115 60.38 29.73 -23.38
CA ASN A 115 59.58 29.11 -22.34
C ASN A 115 60.56 28.69 -21.24
N ASP A 116 60.89 29.63 -20.38
CA ASP A 116 61.35 29.30 -19.03
C ASP A 116 60.15 28.68 -18.31
N ASN A 117 59.96 27.38 -18.53
CA ASN A 117 59.18 26.53 -17.63
C ASN A 117 59.97 26.50 -16.31
N GLU A 118 59.76 27.51 -15.48
CA GLU A 118 60.01 27.37 -14.05
C GLU A 118 59.24 26.14 -13.59
N SER A 119 60.02 25.11 -13.28
CA SER A 119 59.64 23.90 -12.60
C SER A 119 58.75 24.24 -11.40
N LEU A 120 57.42 24.16 -11.60
CA LEU A 120 56.45 24.07 -10.52
C LEU A 120 56.88 22.91 -9.62
N ASP A 121 57.38 23.25 -8.44
CA ASP A 121 57.65 22.28 -7.38
C ASP A 121 56.38 21.44 -7.17
N PRO A 122 56.40 20.12 -7.47
CA PRO A 122 55.23 19.26 -7.38
C PRO A 122 54.71 19.09 -5.93
N ASN A 123 55.39 19.69 -4.94
CA ASN A 123 55.01 19.66 -3.53
C ASN A 123 54.29 20.90 -3.00
N SER A 124 54.12 21.98 -3.78
CA SER A 124 53.33 23.14 -3.35
C SER A 124 51.84 22.91 -3.62
N LYS A 125 51.19 22.09 -2.79
CA LYS A 125 49.73 21.90 -2.87
C LYS A 125 49.02 23.22 -2.58
N SER A 126 48.19 23.66 -3.52
CA SER A 126 47.33 24.81 -3.30
C SER A 126 46.31 24.53 -2.18
N PHE A 127 46.21 25.45 -1.22
CA PHE A 127 45.21 25.50 -0.17
C PHE A 127 43.78 25.43 -0.74
N ILE A 128 43.52 26.13 -1.84
CA ILE A 128 42.22 26.09 -2.52
C ILE A 128 41.94 24.68 -3.05
N SER A 129 42.93 24.04 -3.68
CA SER A 129 42.79 22.66 -4.17
C SER A 129 42.51 21.66 -3.04
N GLU A 130 43.23 21.76 -1.93
CA GLU A 130 42.99 20.90 -0.75
C GLU A 130 41.59 21.13 -0.18
N ARG A 131 41.17 22.39 -0.07
CA ARG A 131 39.85 22.74 0.45
C ARG A 131 38.72 22.20 -0.41
N ILE A 132 38.85 22.30 -1.74
CA ILE A 132 37.88 21.74 -2.69
C ILE A 132 37.80 20.22 -2.52
N ALA A 133 38.94 19.53 -2.44
CA ALA A 133 39.00 18.08 -2.25
C ALA A 133 38.33 17.63 -0.94
N ASP A 134 38.57 18.35 0.15
CA ASP A 134 37.96 18.06 1.46
C ASP A 134 36.43 18.27 1.45
N ILE A 135 35.97 19.36 0.82
CA ILE A 135 34.53 19.62 0.65
C ILE A 135 33.91 18.47 -0.16
N TRP A 136 34.52 18.09 -1.28
CA TRP A 136 34.02 17.00 -2.11
C TRP A 136 33.97 15.67 -1.36
N LYS A 137 35.03 15.32 -0.64
CA LYS A 137 35.08 14.12 0.21
C LYS A 137 33.96 14.12 1.25
N THR A 138 33.73 15.26 1.89
CA THR A 138 32.64 15.44 2.86
C THR A 138 31.30 15.21 2.19
N ILE A 139 31.00 15.90 1.09
CA ILE A 139 29.76 15.75 0.32
C ILE A 139 29.54 14.29 -0.08
N LYS A 140 30.58 13.61 -0.59
CA LYS A 140 30.51 12.22 -1.01
C LYS A 140 30.15 11.30 0.16
N SER A 141 30.85 11.43 1.29
CA SER A 141 30.59 10.62 2.48
C SER A 141 29.20 10.84 3.05
N SER A 142 28.74 12.10 3.14
CA SER A 142 27.39 12.45 3.59
C SER A 142 26.32 11.91 2.65
N SER A 143 26.54 11.96 1.33
CA SER A 143 25.62 11.39 0.35
C SER A 143 25.49 9.87 0.46
N GLU A 144 26.60 9.17 0.66
CA GLU A 144 26.60 7.72 0.87
C GLU A 144 25.88 7.33 2.17
N GLN A 145 26.11 8.09 3.24
CA GLN A 145 25.40 7.88 4.51
C GLN A 145 23.89 8.13 4.35
N TYR A 146 23.50 9.21 3.68
CA TYR A 146 22.10 9.49 3.39
C TYR A 146 21.44 8.33 2.63
N LYS A 147 22.07 7.82 1.57
CA LYS A 147 21.57 6.66 0.81
C LYS A 147 21.38 5.42 1.70
N LYS A 148 22.34 5.11 2.57
CA LYS A 148 22.23 3.98 3.51
C LYS A 148 21.04 4.16 4.46
N LEU A 149 20.82 5.36 4.98
CA LEU A 149 19.69 5.67 5.85
C LEU A 149 18.37 5.56 5.09
N THR A 150 18.29 6.03 3.84
CA THR A 150 17.09 5.89 3.01
C THR A 150 16.74 4.43 2.76
N ILE A 151 17.73 3.58 2.44
CA ILE A 151 17.52 2.13 2.26
C ILE A 151 17.03 1.52 3.57
N THR A 152 17.71 1.80 4.68
CA THR A 152 17.34 1.26 6.01
C THR A 152 15.92 1.67 6.40
N GLN A 153 15.55 2.93 6.18
CA GLN A 153 14.20 3.43 6.42
C GLN A 153 13.17 2.66 5.59
N SER A 154 13.46 2.43 4.30
CA SER A 154 12.56 1.67 3.43
C SER A 154 12.42 0.21 3.87
N ASP A 155 13.50 -0.43 4.31
CA ASP A 155 13.50 -1.81 4.80
C ASP A 155 12.68 -1.95 6.08
N ILE A 156 12.81 -0.99 7.02
CA ILE A 156 12.00 -0.93 8.23
C ILE A 156 10.52 -0.84 7.86
N SER A 157 10.14 0.10 6.98
CA SER A 157 8.74 0.24 6.57
C SER A 157 8.19 -1.02 5.90
N LYS A 158 9.00 -1.68 5.06
CA LYS A 158 8.60 -2.94 4.42
C LYS A 158 8.35 -4.04 5.45
N HIS A 159 9.25 -4.20 6.41
CA HIS A 159 9.13 -5.24 7.44
C HIS A 159 7.86 -5.07 8.28
N PHE A 160 7.55 -3.85 8.72
CA PHE A 160 6.32 -3.59 9.47
C PHE A 160 5.05 -3.82 8.65
N ASN A 161 5.07 -3.53 7.35
CA ASN A 161 3.94 -3.83 6.45
C ASN A 161 3.71 -5.34 6.30
N GLU A 162 4.78 -6.13 6.19
CA GLU A 162 4.68 -7.60 6.14
C GLU A 162 4.11 -8.15 7.45
N TYR A 163 4.60 -7.67 8.59
CA TYR A 163 4.09 -8.07 9.90
C TYR A 163 2.62 -7.70 10.10
N HIS A 164 2.21 -6.51 9.67
CA HIS A 164 0.81 -6.09 9.74
C HIS A 164 -0.11 -6.98 8.90
N ARG A 165 0.32 -7.38 7.69
CA ARG A 165 -0.44 -8.35 6.87
C ARG A 165 -0.61 -9.69 7.57
N PHE A 166 0.48 -10.21 8.15
CA PHE A 166 0.42 -11.46 8.93
C PHE A 166 -0.61 -11.38 10.07
N LEU A 167 -0.62 -10.27 10.83
CA LEU A 167 -1.58 -10.08 11.91
C LEU A 167 -3.04 -10.06 11.41
N ILE A 168 -3.30 -9.41 10.27
CA ILE A 168 -4.64 -9.39 9.66
C ILE A 168 -5.07 -10.81 9.26
N ASP A 169 -4.17 -11.59 8.67
CA ASP A 169 -4.49 -12.95 8.24
C ASP A 169 -4.77 -13.88 9.44
N GLU A 170 -3.99 -13.74 10.52
CA GLU A 170 -4.20 -14.45 11.78
C GLU A 170 -5.53 -14.06 12.45
N GLU A 171 -5.84 -12.76 12.51
CA GLU A 171 -7.13 -12.28 13.02
C GLU A 171 -8.31 -12.87 12.24
N LYS A 172 -8.22 -12.88 10.90
CA LYS A 172 -9.23 -13.51 10.04
C LYS A 172 -9.35 -15.01 10.27
N ALA A 173 -8.24 -15.71 10.50
CA ALA A 173 -8.26 -17.14 10.77
C ALA A 173 -9.00 -17.45 12.08
N LEU A 174 -8.65 -16.75 13.16
CA LEU A 174 -9.26 -16.92 14.48
C LEU A 174 -10.74 -16.50 14.50
N THR A 175 -11.09 -15.42 13.81
CA THR A 175 -12.48 -14.95 13.75
C THR A 175 -13.38 -15.82 12.89
N ARG A 176 -12.83 -16.54 11.90
CA ARG A 176 -13.61 -17.42 11.01
C ARG A 176 -14.38 -18.50 11.77
N GLU A 177 -13.72 -19.19 12.71
CA GLU A 177 -14.37 -20.25 13.49
C GLU A 177 -15.52 -19.68 14.32
N ILE A 178 -15.29 -18.55 14.99
CA ILE A 178 -16.31 -17.86 15.78
C ILE A 178 -17.50 -17.42 14.91
N VAL A 179 -17.24 -16.93 13.70
CA VAL A 179 -18.30 -16.53 12.76
C VAL A 179 -19.10 -17.76 12.31
N ASN A 180 -18.43 -18.86 11.96
CA ASN A 180 -19.10 -20.10 11.57
C ASN A 180 -19.98 -20.65 12.70
N ASP A 181 -19.48 -20.67 13.93
CA ASP A 181 -20.25 -21.13 15.09
C ASP A 181 -21.47 -20.24 15.35
N LYS A 182 -21.31 -18.92 15.22
CA LYS A 182 -22.43 -17.98 15.32
C LYS A 182 -23.49 -18.24 14.25
N GLU A 183 -23.09 -18.45 13.00
CA GLU A 183 -24.02 -18.78 11.91
C GLU A 183 -24.74 -20.09 12.18
N LEU A 184 -24.04 -21.12 12.67
CA LEU A 184 -24.65 -22.40 13.03
C LEU A 184 -25.72 -22.21 14.12
N ILE A 185 -25.40 -21.46 15.19
CA ILE A 185 -26.34 -21.17 16.28
C ILE A 185 -27.53 -20.34 15.80
N VAL A 186 -27.30 -19.34 14.95
CA VAL A 186 -28.37 -18.53 14.33
C VAL A 186 -29.33 -19.42 13.54
N ASN A 187 -28.82 -20.30 12.69
CA ASN A 187 -29.63 -21.24 11.93
C ASN A 187 -30.42 -22.20 12.83
N GLN A 188 -29.83 -22.66 13.94
CA GLN A 188 -30.51 -23.51 14.92
C GLN A 188 -31.66 -22.76 15.60
N ILE A 189 -31.43 -21.52 16.03
CA ILE A 189 -32.46 -20.68 16.66
C ILE A 189 -33.60 -20.40 15.69
N GLU A 190 -33.30 -20.05 14.44
CA GLU A 190 -34.32 -19.84 13.40
C GLU A 190 -35.17 -21.09 13.16
N HIS A 191 -34.53 -22.25 13.10
CA HIS A 191 -35.21 -23.53 12.97
C HIS A 191 -36.16 -23.78 14.15
N SER A 192 -35.67 -23.65 15.39
CA SER A 192 -36.48 -23.83 16.60
C SER A 192 -37.63 -22.82 16.72
N ILE A 193 -37.41 -21.56 16.33
CA ILE A 193 -38.48 -20.55 16.30
C ILE A 193 -39.55 -20.94 15.29
N ASN A 194 -39.16 -21.47 14.11
CA ASN A 194 -40.11 -21.94 13.13
C ASN A 194 -40.91 -23.15 13.61
N GLU A 195 -40.27 -24.14 14.27
CA GLU A 195 -41.00 -25.24 14.92
C GLU A 195 -42.01 -24.71 15.95
N LEU A 196 -41.56 -23.78 16.80
CA LEU A 196 -42.41 -23.18 17.83
C LEU A 196 -43.61 -22.43 17.23
N LYS A 197 -43.45 -21.77 16.07
CA LYS A 197 -44.59 -21.16 15.35
C LYS A 197 -45.66 -22.19 15.03
N TYR A 198 -45.28 -23.37 14.54
CA TYR A 198 -46.25 -24.42 14.23
C TYR A 198 -46.98 -24.93 15.48
N TYR A 199 -46.27 -25.18 16.58
CA TYR A 199 -46.91 -25.58 17.84
C TYR A 199 -47.85 -24.51 18.38
N THR A 200 -47.45 -23.25 18.29
CA THR A 200 -48.26 -22.11 18.70
C THR A 200 -49.54 -22.01 17.86
N ASN A 201 -49.45 -22.30 16.56
CA ASN A 201 -50.61 -22.33 15.67
C ASN A 201 -51.56 -23.48 16.01
N ILE A 202 -51.05 -24.69 16.26
CA ILE A 202 -51.87 -25.84 16.69
C ILE A 202 -52.59 -25.53 18.01
N PHE A 203 -51.87 -24.95 18.98
CA PHE A 203 -52.43 -24.53 20.26
C PHE A 203 -53.55 -23.50 20.09
N TYR A 204 -53.32 -22.49 19.25
CA TYR A 204 -54.31 -21.46 18.95
C TYR A 204 -55.57 -22.05 18.29
N LEU A 205 -55.40 -22.92 17.29
CA LEU A 205 -56.51 -23.60 16.62
C LEU A 205 -57.33 -24.45 17.59
N ASN A 206 -56.68 -25.19 18.48
CA ASN A 206 -57.36 -25.99 19.49
C ASN A 206 -58.22 -25.13 20.43
N ASN A 207 -57.66 -24.02 20.93
CA ASN A 207 -58.41 -23.12 21.83
C ASN A 207 -59.60 -22.45 21.13
N GLN A 208 -59.43 -22.00 19.89
CA GLN A 208 -60.52 -21.46 19.08
C GLN A 208 -61.67 -22.47 18.90
N LEU A 209 -61.34 -23.74 18.63
CA LEU A 209 -62.33 -24.80 18.45
C LEU A 209 -63.06 -25.18 19.73
N ILE A 210 -62.35 -25.25 20.86
CA ILE A 210 -62.97 -25.49 22.18
C ILE A 210 -64.00 -24.39 22.48
N ASN A 211 -63.67 -23.13 22.18
CA ASN A 211 -64.60 -22.01 22.37
C ASN A 211 -65.83 -22.12 21.46
N LEU A 212 -65.65 -22.48 20.17
CA LEU A 212 -66.77 -22.71 19.24
C LEU A 212 -67.67 -23.88 19.64
N HIS A 213 -67.11 -24.93 20.22
CA HIS A 213 -67.88 -26.09 20.72
C HIS A 213 -68.71 -25.72 21.96
N ASN A 214 -68.24 -24.76 22.78
CA ASN A 214 -68.95 -24.27 23.95
C ASN A 214 -70.07 -23.27 23.58
N ASP A 215 -69.88 -22.44 22.55
CA ASP A 215 -70.89 -21.48 22.08
C ASP A 215 -72.12 -22.15 21.43
N ASN A 216 -71.96 -23.36 20.86
CA ASN A 216 -73.09 -24.14 20.35
C ASN A 216 -74.01 -24.73 21.45
N ILE A 217 -73.62 -24.63 22.73
CA ILE A 217 -74.44 -25.10 23.87
C ILE A 217 -75.20 -23.95 24.55
N ASN A 218 -74.80 -22.68 24.34
CA ASN A 218 -75.50 -21.52 24.88
C ASN A 218 -75.96 -20.56 23.77
N ASN A 219 -77.07 -20.92 23.13
CA ASN A 219 -77.89 -19.95 22.40
C ASN A 219 -78.44 -18.91 23.39
N ASN A 220 -77.84 -17.72 23.43
CA ASN A 220 -78.61 -16.48 23.25
C ASN A 220 -77.73 -15.22 23.18
N ASN A 221 -77.99 -14.47 22.10
CA ASN A 221 -77.93 -13.01 21.95
C ASN A 221 -76.58 -12.31 21.88
N ASN A 222 -76.22 -11.98 20.62
CA ASN A 222 -75.88 -10.65 20.12
C ASN A 222 -74.97 -9.77 20.98
N ASN A 223 -73.70 -9.65 20.55
CA ASN A 223 -73.12 -8.34 20.23
C ASN A 223 -71.84 -8.51 19.41
N GLU A 224 -71.91 -8.21 18.11
CA GLU A 224 -70.74 -7.95 17.28
C GLU A 224 -70.09 -6.65 17.75
N ASN A 225 -69.10 -6.74 18.64
CA ASN A 225 -68.19 -5.63 18.89
C ASN A 225 -67.04 -5.70 17.90
N HIS A 226 -67.23 -5.00 16.78
CA HIS A 226 -66.22 -4.73 15.77
C HIS A 226 -65.17 -3.77 16.36
N ILE A 227 -64.07 -4.30 16.91
CA ILE A 227 -62.94 -3.49 17.34
C ILE A 227 -62.13 -3.12 16.10
N TYR A 228 -62.22 -1.86 15.69
CA TYR A 228 -61.25 -1.27 14.77
C TYR A 228 -59.88 -1.26 15.44
N SER A 229 -58.94 -2.03 14.90
CA SER A 229 -57.52 -1.83 15.18
C SER A 229 -56.95 -0.97 14.05
N THR A 230 -56.59 0.25 14.40
CA THR A 230 -55.86 1.20 13.57
C THR A 230 -54.54 0.60 13.10
N GLU A 231 -54.45 0.28 11.80
CA GLU A 231 -53.20 -0.02 11.13
C GLU A 231 -52.27 1.20 11.22
N THR A 232 -51.28 1.11 12.11
CA THR A 232 -50.05 1.87 11.96
C THR A 232 -49.00 0.87 11.52
N THR A 233 -48.87 0.69 10.21
CA THR A 233 -47.82 -0.11 9.58
C THR A 233 -46.48 0.61 9.74
N LEU A 234 -45.90 0.52 10.93
CA LEU A 234 -44.47 0.71 11.09
C LEU A 234 -43.77 -0.45 10.38
N ASP A 235 -42.77 -0.10 9.59
CA ASP A 235 -41.90 -1.05 8.91
C ASP A 235 -41.26 -1.98 9.95
N THR A 236 -41.77 -3.21 10.00
CA THR A 236 -41.38 -4.25 10.96
C THR A 236 -40.29 -5.17 10.39
N ALA A 237 -39.63 -4.76 9.30
CA ALA A 237 -38.54 -5.51 8.67
C ALA A 237 -37.44 -5.91 9.67
N ASP A 238 -37.10 -5.02 10.60
CA ASP A 238 -36.03 -5.25 11.58
C ASP A 238 -36.44 -6.12 12.77
N SER A 239 -37.74 -6.20 13.08
CA SER A 239 -38.25 -6.87 14.29
C SER A 239 -38.39 -8.38 14.16
N TYR A 240 -38.24 -8.95 12.97
CA TYR A 240 -38.10 -10.40 12.76
C TYR A 240 -36.66 -10.84 12.45
N SER A 241 -35.68 -9.93 12.48
CA SER A 241 -34.28 -10.32 12.33
C SER A 241 -33.87 -11.28 13.46
N THR A 242 -33.04 -12.28 13.15
CA THR A 242 -32.62 -13.28 14.16
C THR A 242 -31.92 -12.64 15.35
N LYS A 243 -31.24 -11.50 15.13
CA LYS A 243 -30.67 -10.70 16.21
C LYS A 243 -31.75 -10.12 17.15
N ALA A 244 -32.79 -9.50 16.60
CA ALA A 244 -33.92 -8.99 17.39
C ALA A 244 -34.65 -10.12 18.12
N LEU A 245 -34.78 -11.29 17.50
CA LEU A 245 -35.37 -12.47 18.11
C LEU A 245 -34.54 -13.00 19.28
N ILE A 246 -33.22 -13.11 19.13
CA ILE A 246 -32.31 -13.49 20.21
C ILE A 246 -32.41 -12.50 21.39
N GLU A 247 -32.44 -11.21 21.10
CA GLU A 247 -32.61 -10.18 22.12
C GLU A 247 -33.97 -10.29 22.83
N SER A 248 -35.03 -10.54 22.08
CA SER A 248 -36.38 -10.80 22.60
C SER A 248 -36.43 -12.06 23.46
N ILE A 249 -35.79 -13.16 23.06
CA ILE A 249 -35.68 -14.38 23.86
C ILE A 249 -34.99 -14.09 25.20
N ASN A 250 -33.87 -13.35 25.17
CA ASN A 250 -33.09 -13.07 26.37
C ASN A 250 -33.76 -12.07 27.34
N THR A 251 -34.67 -11.24 26.84
CA THR A 251 -35.41 -10.26 27.65
C THR A 251 -36.71 -10.82 28.22
N ASN A 252 -37.22 -11.92 27.66
CA ASN A 252 -38.43 -12.58 28.12
C ASN A 252 -38.13 -13.66 29.17
N GLU A 253 -38.80 -13.59 30.32
CA GLU A 253 -38.60 -14.54 31.42
C GLU A 253 -39.24 -15.92 31.16
N SER A 254 -40.18 -16.00 30.21
CA SER A 254 -40.90 -17.24 29.90
C SER A 254 -41.24 -17.37 28.42
N LEU A 255 -41.51 -18.61 28.00
CA LEU A 255 -42.02 -18.90 26.64
C LEU A 255 -43.33 -18.15 26.35
N ILE A 256 -44.20 -18.02 27.34
CA ILE A 256 -45.50 -17.35 27.17
C ILE A 256 -45.32 -15.85 26.93
N SER A 257 -44.49 -15.20 27.73
CA SER A 257 -44.20 -13.76 27.55
C SER A 257 -43.49 -13.51 26.22
N PHE A 258 -42.61 -14.42 25.79
CA PHE A 258 -41.98 -14.37 24.48
C PHE A 258 -43.01 -14.48 23.34
N ILE A 259 -43.91 -15.46 23.37
CA ILE A 259 -44.94 -15.62 22.34
C ILE A 259 -45.86 -14.40 22.29
N GLN A 260 -46.26 -13.86 23.45
CA GLN A 260 -47.12 -12.67 23.53
C GLN A 260 -46.43 -11.42 22.97
N SER A 261 -45.17 -11.19 23.35
CA SER A 261 -44.41 -10.01 22.92
C SER A 261 -44.08 -10.00 21.43
N ASN A 262 -44.09 -11.17 20.78
CA ASN A 262 -43.80 -11.32 19.36
C ASN A 262 -45.03 -11.81 18.57
N ASN A 263 -46.23 -11.63 19.13
CA ASN A 263 -47.45 -12.17 18.52
C ASN A 263 -47.76 -11.49 17.18
N ASP A 264 -47.60 -10.18 17.08
CA ASP A 264 -47.98 -9.42 15.89
C ASP A 264 -46.95 -9.53 14.75
N THR A 265 -45.77 -10.12 15.02
CA THR A 265 -44.66 -10.24 14.07
C THR A 265 -44.36 -11.71 13.73
N VAL A 266 -43.87 -12.48 14.70
CA VAL A 266 -43.33 -13.84 14.50
C VAL A 266 -44.44 -14.88 14.40
N PHE A 267 -45.45 -14.77 15.27
CA PHE A 267 -46.49 -15.80 15.41
C PHE A 267 -47.78 -15.46 14.65
N ASN A 268 -48.05 -14.18 14.39
CA ASN A 268 -49.18 -13.62 13.66
C ASN A 268 -50.52 -14.35 13.90
N GLN A 269 -50.87 -14.56 15.18
CA GLN A 269 -52.07 -15.32 15.54
C GLN A 269 -53.37 -14.64 15.08
N GLN A 270 -53.33 -13.32 14.84
CA GLN A 270 -54.51 -12.55 14.41
C GLN A 270 -54.98 -12.93 13.00
N ASN A 271 -54.06 -13.30 12.09
CA ASN A 271 -54.38 -13.70 10.72
C ASN A 271 -55.03 -15.09 10.61
N ILE A 272 -54.83 -15.98 11.60
CA ILE A 272 -55.45 -17.31 11.61
C ILE A 272 -56.98 -17.20 11.79
N SER A 273 -57.47 -16.10 12.36
CA SER A 273 -58.92 -15.84 12.48
C SER A 273 -59.65 -15.68 11.13
N TYR A 274 -58.92 -15.40 10.05
CA TYR A 274 -59.50 -15.19 8.71
C TYR A 274 -59.62 -16.48 7.89
N ILE A 275 -58.88 -17.54 8.26
CA ILE A 275 -59.17 -18.88 7.78
C ILE A 275 -60.47 -19.26 8.47
N ASN A 276 -61.55 -19.46 7.71
CA ASN A 276 -62.82 -19.87 8.27
C ASN A 276 -62.64 -21.26 8.90
N ILE A 277 -62.28 -21.30 10.19
CA ILE A 277 -61.97 -22.51 10.97
C ILE A 277 -63.14 -23.51 10.86
N LYS A 278 -64.37 -23.01 10.66
CA LYS A 278 -65.57 -23.82 10.38
C LYS A 278 -65.46 -24.64 9.08
N ASP A 279 -64.81 -24.13 8.04
CA ASP A 279 -64.63 -24.85 6.76
C ASP A 279 -63.49 -25.86 6.81
N VAL A 280 -62.46 -25.60 7.62
CA VAL A 280 -61.41 -26.59 7.93
C VAL A 280 -61.99 -27.71 8.78
N PHE A 281 -62.81 -27.38 9.79
CA PHE A 281 -63.44 -28.34 10.69
C PHE A 281 -64.42 -29.29 9.98
N LYS A 282 -65.13 -28.83 8.94
CA LYS A 282 -66.02 -29.69 8.11
C LYS A 282 -65.30 -30.87 7.45
N GLN A 283 -63.96 -30.83 7.36
CA GLN A 283 -63.16 -31.88 6.75
C GLN A 283 -62.80 -33.01 7.73
N TYR A 284 -63.10 -32.85 9.02
CA TYR A 284 -62.75 -33.82 10.07
C TYR A 284 -64.00 -34.26 10.84
N SER A 285 -63.94 -35.48 11.39
CA SER A 285 -65.01 -36.05 12.21
C SER A 285 -65.13 -35.41 13.59
N ASP A 286 -64.01 -34.96 14.15
CA ASP A 286 -63.89 -34.46 15.51
C ASP A 286 -62.59 -33.64 15.68
N VAL A 287 -62.51 -32.87 16.78
CA VAL A 287 -61.38 -31.97 17.09
C VAL A 287 -60.09 -32.76 17.30
N ASP A 288 -60.16 -33.93 17.93
CA ASP A 288 -58.98 -34.74 18.23
C ASP A 288 -58.33 -35.25 16.94
N SER A 289 -59.12 -35.69 15.97
CA SER A 289 -58.67 -36.10 14.63
C SER A 289 -57.98 -34.95 13.88
N MET A 290 -58.47 -33.72 14.00
CA MET A 290 -57.86 -32.55 13.37
C MET A 290 -56.52 -32.17 14.02
N ILE A 291 -56.44 -32.24 15.35
CA ILE A 291 -55.20 -31.99 16.10
C ILE A 291 -54.16 -33.05 15.76
N LEU A 292 -54.56 -34.32 15.73
CA LEU A 292 -53.70 -35.44 15.37
C LEU A 292 -53.16 -35.31 13.94
N ASP A 293 -54.00 -34.93 12.97
CA ASP A 293 -53.56 -34.68 11.59
C ASP A 293 -52.62 -33.46 11.50
N SER A 294 -52.87 -32.40 12.28
CA SER A 294 -51.98 -31.23 12.34
C SER A 294 -50.60 -31.57 12.93
N ILE A 295 -50.56 -32.39 13.98
CA ILE A 295 -49.32 -32.91 14.58
C ILE A 295 -48.61 -33.86 13.60
N TYR A 296 -49.36 -34.72 12.90
CA TYR A 296 -48.81 -35.64 11.91
C TYR A 296 -48.15 -34.90 10.74
N LYS A 297 -48.82 -33.87 10.22
CA LYS A 297 -48.28 -32.99 9.16
C LYS A 297 -47.04 -32.25 9.62
N LEU A 298 -47.05 -31.72 10.85
CA LEU A 298 -45.88 -31.08 11.45
C LEU A 298 -44.69 -32.05 11.52
N ASN A 299 -44.87 -33.21 12.15
CA ASN A 299 -43.79 -34.20 12.29
C ASN A 299 -43.22 -34.63 10.93
N SER A 300 -44.08 -34.74 9.90
CA SER A 300 -43.64 -35.06 8.54
C SER A 300 -42.77 -33.96 7.92
N GLN A 301 -43.07 -32.68 8.20
CA GLN A 301 -42.27 -31.54 7.74
C GLN A 301 -40.93 -31.44 8.50
N LEU A 302 -40.93 -31.73 9.80
CA LEU A 302 -39.71 -31.72 10.62
C LEU A 302 -38.74 -32.84 10.23
N ILE A 303 -39.24 -34.04 9.90
CA ILE A 303 -38.43 -35.15 9.38
C ILE A 303 -37.76 -34.80 8.04
N LEU A 304 -38.39 -33.97 7.21
CA LEU A 304 -37.84 -33.52 5.92
C LEU A 304 -36.82 -32.37 6.04
N THR A 305 -36.88 -31.61 7.14
CA THR A 305 -36.08 -30.38 7.35
C THR A 305 -34.95 -30.54 8.35
N THR A 306 -34.90 -31.64 9.10
CA THR A 306 -33.80 -31.94 10.03
C THR A 306 -32.56 -32.39 9.24
N PRO A 307 -31.42 -31.66 9.30
CA PRO A 307 -30.15 -32.20 8.86
C PRO A 307 -29.77 -33.36 9.78
N LYS A 308 -29.33 -34.49 9.21
CA LYS A 308 -28.78 -35.61 9.98
C LYS A 308 -27.67 -35.11 10.92
N SER A 309 -27.99 -35.04 12.21
CA SER A 309 -27.11 -34.99 13.38
C SER A 309 -25.64 -34.62 13.10
N MET A 310 -25.24 -33.39 13.44
CA MET A 310 -23.85 -33.14 13.84
C MET A 310 -23.84 -33.06 15.37
N ASN A 311 -23.35 -34.14 16.00
CA ASN A 311 -23.00 -34.17 17.41
C ASN A 311 -21.97 -33.08 17.68
N ILE A 312 -22.29 -32.19 18.61
CA ILE A 312 -21.35 -31.25 19.21
C ILE A 312 -20.83 -31.94 20.47
N ASN A 313 -19.55 -32.30 20.48
CA ASN A 313 -18.76 -32.64 21.67
C ASN A 313 -17.93 -31.42 22.05
#